data_AF-A0A6J7F4C1-F1
#
_entry.id   AF-A0A6J7F4C1-F1
#
_cell.length_a   1.000
_cell.length_b   1.000
_cell.length_c   1.000
_cell.angle_alpha   90.00
_cell.angle_beta   90.00
_cell.angle_gamma   90.00
#
_symmetry.space_group_name_H-M   'P 1'
#
loop_
_entity.id
_entity.type
_entity.pdbx_description
1 polymer ?
#
loop_
_entity_poly.entity_id
_entity_poly.type
_entity_poly.pdbx_seq_one_letter_code
_entity_poly.pdbx_strand_id
1 'polypeptide(L)'
;MLEEEFPTPVWWPALLPVDVLPEKYYDQVMRTDLSAGQRVRFFESRVAWSRGVAGIGYHADASYWDGITNMIRLWQRMGFVVRRSGPKDPGRPATIPDEMFVEVGRGVMEMRFDWAPADGQLPK
;
A
#
# COMPACT_ATOMS: atom_id res chain seq x y z
N MET A 1 -11.13 -14.69 -26.03
CA MET A 1 -9.85 -15.25 -25.58
C MET A 1 -9.92 -15.25 -24.06
N LEU A 2 -9.70 -16.39 -23.39
CA LEU A 2 -9.53 -16.39 -21.94
C LEU A 2 -8.17 -15.76 -21.67
N GLU A 3 -8.14 -14.51 -21.23
CA GLU A 3 -6.93 -13.92 -20.68
C GLU A 3 -6.61 -14.62 -19.35
N GLU A 4 -5.37 -15.09 -19.21
CA GLU A 4 -4.90 -15.64 -17.94
C GLU A 4 -4.73 -14.49 -16.94
N GLU A 5 -5.48 -14.52 -15.83
CA GLU A 5 -5.41 -13.48 -14.80
C GLU A 5 -4.12 -13.57 -13.96
N PHE A 6 -3.48 -14.74 -13.92
CA PHE A 6 -2.28 -15.00 -13.14
C PHE A 6 -1.26 -15.86 -13.89
N PRO A 7 0.06 -15.61 -13.71
CA PRO A 7 0.63 -14.54 -12.89
C PRO A 7 0.55 -13.16 -13.58
N THR A 8 0.43 -12.08 -12.79
CA THR A 8 0.47 -10.72 -13.33
C THR A 8 1.88 -10.37 -13.81
N PRO A 9 2.09 -9.99 -15.07
CA PRO A 9 3.40 -9.61 -15.58
C PRO A 9 3.85 -8.26 -15.00
N VAL A 10 5.13 -8.16 -14.62
CA VAL A 10 5.72 -6.96 -14.02
C VAL A 10 7.07 -6.64 -14.65
N TRP A 11 7.42 -5.35 -14.75
CA TRP A 11 8.66 -4.91 -15.39
C TRP A 11 9.84 -4.86 -14.43
N TRP A 12 9.86 -3.91 -13.48
CA TRP A 12 11.00 -3.68 -12.58
C TRP A 12 10.59 -3.59 -11.10
N PRO A 13 10.00 -4.64 -10.52
CA PRO A 13 9.41 -4.59 -9.17
C PRO A 13 10.42 -4.29 -8.05
N ALA A 14 11.71 -4.52 -8.28
CA ALA A 14 12.76 -4.19 -7.32
C ALA A 14 13.10 -2.68 -7.26
N LEU A 15 12.81 -1.92 -8.34
CA LEU A 15 13.10 -0.48 -8.45
C LEU A 15 11.83 0.37 -8.39
N LEU A 16 10.73 -0.15 -8.97
CA LEU A 16 9.39 0.43 -8.97
C LEU A 16 8.42 -0.67 -8.54
N PRO A 17 8.14 -0.79 -7.23
CA PRO A 17 7.28 -1.84 -6.70
C PRO A 17 5.90 -1.86 -7.35
N VAL A 18 5.31 -3.05 -7.43
CA VAL A 18 3.95 -3.24 -7.97
C VAL A 18 2.98 -3.52 -6.82
N ASP A 19 3.21 -4.61 -6.09
CA ASP A 19 2.42 -5.00 -4.92
C ASP A 19 3.26 -4.88 -3.66
N VAL A 20 2.76 -4.15 -2.66
CA VAL A 20 3.51 -3.82 -1.44
C VAL A 20 2.71 -4.11 -0.17
N LEU A 21 3.41 -4.30 0.96
CA LEU A 21 2.81 -4.27 2.30
C LEU A 21 2.65 -2.82 2.74
N PRO A 22 1.44 -2.26 2.88
CA PRO A 22 1.29 -0.91 3.40
C PRO A 22 1.54 -0.87 4.91
N GLU A 23 2.11 0.24 5.40
CA GLU A 23 2.36 0.48 6.84
C GLU A 23 1.13 0.18 7.72
N LYS A 24 -0.07 0.60 7.28
CA LYS A 24 -1.33 0.31 7.98
C LYS A 24 -1.56 -1.19 8.25
N TYR A 25 -1.18 -2.07 7.32
CA TYR A 25 -1.34 -3.52 7.49
C TYR A 25 -0.22 -4.10 8.34
N TYR A 26 1.01 -3.63 8.15
CA TYR A 26 2.12 -3.95 9.05
C TYR A 26 1.75 -3.64 10.52
N ASP A 27 1.15 -2.48 10.80
CA ASP A 27 0.71 -2.13 12.15
C ASP A 27 -0.29 -3.12 12.73
N GLN A 28 -1.19 -3.67 11.89
CA GLN A 28 -2.11 -4.72 12.34
C GLN A 28 -1.40 -6.06 12.56
N VAL A 29 -0.38 -6.41 11.76
CA VAL A 29 0.43 -7.63 12.00
C VAL A 29 1.12 -7.57 13.37
N MET A 30 1.51 -6.38 13.82
CA MET A 30 2.18 -6.16 15.11
C MET A 30 1.25 -6.24 16.33
N ARG A 31 -0.07 -6.21 16.14
CA ARG A 31 -1.06 -6.24 17.23
C ARG A 31 -1.18 -7.62 17.88
N THR A 32 -0.99 -7.67 19.19
CA THR A 32 -1.10 -8.91 19.99
C THR A 32 -2.54 -9.23 20.42
N ASP A 33 -3.46 -8.28 20.26
CA ASP A 33 -4.89 -8.48 20.53
C ASP A 33 -5.64 -9.13 19.35
N LEU A 34 -4.99 -9.25 18.19
CA LEU A 34 -5.54 -9.96 17.04
C LEU A 34 -5.19 -11.45 17.08
N SER A 35 -6.12 -12.28 16.60
CA SER A 35 -5.85 -13.71 16.41
C SER A 35 -4.74 -13.94 15.37
N ALA A 36 -4.08 -15.10 15.48
CA ALA A 36 -3.07 -15.53 14.53
C ALA A 36 -3.56 -15.42 13.07
N GLY A 37 -4.77 -15.91 12.78
CA GLY A 37 -5.35 -15.86 11.44
C GLY A 37 -5.61 -14.44 10.93
N GLN A 38 -6.04 -13.51 11.79
CA GLN A 38 -6.21 -12.11 11.40
C GLN A 38 -4.87 -11.46 11.05
N ARG A 39 -3.82 -11.71 11.86
CA ARG A 39 -2.48 -11.19 11.61
C ARG A 39 -1.92 -11.72 10.28
N VAL A 40 -2.10 -13.01 9.99
CA VAL A 40 -1.70 -13.60 8.69
C VAL A 40 -2.44 -12.94 7.53
N ARG A 41 -3.74 -12.69 7.64
CA ARG A 41 -4.51 -11.99 6.59
C ARG A 41 -3.94 -10.60 6.31
N PHE A 42 -3.59 -9.82 7.33
CA PHE A 42 -2.96 -8.52 7.12
C PHE A 42 -1.57 -8.63 6.48
N PHE A 43 -0.78 -9.64 6.85
CA PHE A 43 0.54 -9.88 6.27
C PHE A 43 0.48 -10.28 4.79
N GLU A 44 -0.46 -11.14 4.42
CA GLU A 44 -0.62 -11.65 3.05
C GLU A 44 -1.34 -10.65 2.14
N SER A 45 -2.03 -9.66 2.69
CA SER A 45 -2.70 -8.62 1.91
C SER A 45 -1.70 -7.62 1.33
N ARG A 46 -1.65 -7.55 0.00
CA ARG A 46 -0.88 -6.55 -0.74
C ARG A 46 -1.79 -5.53 -1.39
N VAL A 47 -1.24 -4.36 -1.63
CA VAL A 47 -1.92 -3.29 -2.37
C VAL A 47 -1.03 -2.81 -3.50
N ALA A 48 -1.66 -2.33 -4.58
CA ALA A 48 -0.93 -1.68 -5.65
C ALA A 48 -0.16 -0.46 -5.12
N TRP A 49 1.13 -0.38 -5.42
CA TRP A 49 2.00 0.73 -5.06
C TRP A 49 1.54 2.03 -5.75
N SER A 50 1.05 1.93 -6.98
CA SER A 50 0.47 3.03 -7.78
C SER A 50 -0.95 3.44 -7.37
N ARG A 51 -1.56 2.82 -6.35
CA ARG A 51 -2.96 3.06 -5.97
C ARG A 51 -3.28 4.56 -5.80
N GLY A 52 -4.34 5.02 -6.45
CA GLY A 52 -4.78 6.42 -6.39
C GLY A 52 -3.96 7.42 -7.22
N VAL A 53 -2.85 7.02 -7.86
CA VAL A 53 -2.07 7.92 -8.73
C VAL A 53 -2.87 8.31 -9.97
N ALA A 54 -3.57 7.36 -10.60
CA ALA A 54 -4.39 7.62 -11.77
C ALA A 54 -5.63 8.49 -11.47
N GLY A 55 -6.03 8.59 -10.20
CA GLY A 55 -7.16 9.42 -9.78
C GLY A 55 -7.79 8.90 -8.50
N ILE A 56 -8.33 9.82 -7.70
CA ILE A 56 -9.14 9.54 -6.52
C ILE A 56 -10.43 10.36 -6.67
N GLY A 57 -11.57 9.76 -6.33
CA GLY A 57 -12.85 10.47 -6.27
C GLY A 57 -13.97 9.81 -7.08
N TYR A 58 -15.19 10.28 -6.83
CA TYR A 58 -16.39 9.84 -7.53
C TYR A 58 -16.32 10.25 -9.01
N HIS A 59 -16.51 9.29 -9.92
CA HIS A 59 -16.38 9.46 -11.36
C HIS A 59 -14.97 9.87 -11.86
N ALA A 60 -13.91 9.56 -11.10
CA ALA A 60 -12.55 9.65 -11.66
C ALA A 60 -12.39 8.63 -12.80
N ASP A 61 -11.87 9.06 -13.95
CA ASP A 61 -11.60 8.16 -15.09
C ASP A 61 -10.52 7.12 -14.73
N ALA A 62 -9.46 7.57 -14.06
CA ALA A 62 -8.38 6.74 -13.54
C ALA A 62 -7.72 5.87 -14.62
N SER A 63 -7.54 6.44 -15.82
CA SER A 63 -6.91 5.77 -16.94
C SER A 63 -5.40 5.59 -16.75
N TYR A 64 -4.81 4.74 -17.60
CA TYR A 64 -3.35 4.60 -17.70
C TYR A 64 -2.65 5.95 -17.95
N TRP A 65 -3.22 6.79 -18.82
CA TRP A 65 -2.67 8.10 -19.18
C TRP A 65 -2.74 9.11 -18.04
N ASP A 66 -3.80 9.06 -17.23
CA ASP A 66 -3.87 9.85 -16.01
C ASP A 66 -2.75 9.46 -15.05
N GLY A 67 -2.47 8.16 -14.90
CA GLY A 67 -1.38 7.67 -14.08
C GLY A 67 -0.02 8.23 -14.49
N ILE A 68 0.31 8.19 -15.79
CA ILE A 68 1.55 8.77 -16.33
C ILE A 68 1.63 10.27 -16.03
N THR A 69 0.55 11.00 -16.33
CA THR A 69 0.51 12.46 -16.19
C THR A 69 0.64 12.88 -14.73
N ASN A 70 -0.07 12.21 -13.83
CA ASN A 70 -0.11 12.57 -12.41
C ASN A 70 1.19 12.22 -11.69
N MET A 71 1.91 11.18 -12.14
CA MET A 71 3.20 10.79 -11.54
C MET A 71 4.23 11.91 -11.60
N ILE A 72 4.18 12.80 -12.60
CA ILE A 72 5.06 13.99 -12.70
C ILE A 72 4.95 14.85 -11.43
N ARG A 73 3.76 14.93 -10.82
CA ARG A 73 3.50 15.74 -9.62
C ARG A 73 3.51 14.91 -8.33
N LEU A 74 3.09 13.66 -8.40
CA LEU A 74 2.84 12.81 -7.24
C LEU A 74 4.06 11.97 -6.81
N TRP A 75 5.11 11.84 -7.64
CA TRP A 75 6.18 10.88 -7.37
C TRP A 75 6.83 11.01 -5.99
N GLN A 76 6.99 12.23 -5.47
CA GLN A 76 7.58 12.47 -4.14
C GLN A 76 6.70 11.99 -2.98
N ARG A 77 5.42 11.75 -3.25
CA ARG A 77 4.44 11.24 -2.28
C ARG A 77 4.40 9.71 -2.26
N MET A 78 5.05 9.04 -3.21
CA MET A 78 5.07 7.59 -3.28
C MET A 78 5.79 7.01 -2.06
N GLY A 79 5.29 5.88 -1.55
CA GLY A 79 5.91 5.23 -0.40
C GLY A 79 7.19 4.50 -0.77
N PHE A 80 8.12 4.41 0.18
CA PHE A 80 9.36 3.66 0.06
C PHE A 80 9.24 2.32 0.76
N VAL A 81 9.71 1.26 0.12
CA VAL A 81 9.76 -0.08 0.74
C VAL A 81 11.04 -0.19 1.57
N VAL A 82 10.88 -0.38 2.87
CA VAL A 82 11.98 -0.48 3.83
C VAL A 82 11.86 -1.72 4.69
N ARG A 83 12.99 -2.22 5.17
CA ARG A 83 13.03 -3.32 6.13
C ARG A 83 12.51 -2.86 7.50
N ARG A 84 11.65 -3.67 8.11
CA ARG A 84 11.08 -3.51 9.45
C ARG A 84 11.13 -4.83 10.20
N SER A 85 11.20 -4.77 11.52
CA SER A 85 11.14 -5.98 12.36
C SER A 85 9.73 -6.57 12.37
N GLY A 86 9.63 -7.89 12.35
CA GLY A 86 8.40 -8.60 12.63
C GLY A 86 8.03 -8.61 14.11
N PRO A 87 6.85 -9.14 14.45
CA PRO A 87 6.43 -9.29 15.84
C PRO A 87 7.37 -10.22 16.60
N LYS A 88 7.58 -9.93 17.89
CA LYS A 88 8.45 -10.75 18.76
C LYS A 88 7.68 -11.43 19.89
N ASP A 89 6.36 -11.28 19.89
CA ASP A 89 5.50 -11.89 20.88
C ASP A 89 5.43 -13.42 20.70
N PRO A 90 5.24 -14.20 21.78
CA PRO A 90 5.09 -15.64 21.69
C PRO A 90 3.91 -16.10 20.82
N GLY A 91 2.91 -15.23 20.63
CA GLY A 91 1.73 -15.48 19.80
C GLY A 91 1.93 -15.22 18.30
N ARG A 92 3.16 -14.91 17.87
CA ARG A 92 3.46 -14.69 16.44
C ARG A 92 3.20 -15.97 15.62
N PRO A 93 2.39 -15.89 14.55
CA PRO A 93 2.25 -16.99 13.59
C PRO A 93 3.56 -17.33 12.87
N ALA A 94 3.85 -18.61 12.67
CA ALA A 94 5.07 -19.07 12.02
C ALA A 94 5.24 -18.59 10.56
N THR A 95 4.15 -18.24 9.88
CA THR A 95 4.16 -17.70 8.51
C THR A 95 4.61 -16.23 8.44
N ILE A 96 4.55 -15.49 9.55
CA ILE A 96 5.02 -14.10 9.61
C ILE A 96 6.51 -14.11 9.93
N PRO A 97 7.38 -13.57 9.05
CA PRO A 97 8.83 -13.59 9.24
C PRO A 97 9.30 -12.64 10.35
N ASP A 98 10.55 -12.82 10.79
CA ASP A 98 11.20 -11.94 11.79
C ASP A 98 11.52 -10.54 11.22
N GLU A 99 11.53 -10.41 9.89
CA GLU A 99 11.73 -9.17 9.17
C GLU A 99 10.73 -9.08 8.00
N MET A 100 10.18 -7.89 7.79
CA MET A 100 9.23 -7.60 6.72
C MET A 100 9.70 -6.40 5.90
N PHE A 101 9.29 -6.34 4.65
CA PHE A 101 9.48 -5.19 3.77
C PHE A 101 8.17 -4.42 3.66
N VAL A 102 8.17 -3.19 4.15
CA VAL A 102 6.97 -2.36 4.39
C VAL A 102 7.08 -1.07 3.60
N GLU A 103 6.02 -0.71 2.86
CA GLU A 103 5.85 0.62 2.28
C GLU A 103 5.55 1.63 3.40
N VAL A 104 6.46 2.59 3.57
CA VAL A 104 6.37 3.67 4.56
C VAL A 104 6.45 5.04 3.89
N GLY A 105 6.02 6.08 4.60
CA GLY A 105 6.17 7.47 4.13
C GLY A 105 5.29 7.84 2.94
N ARG A 106 4.29 7.02 2.60
CA ARG A 106 3.33 7.33 1.54
C ARG A 106 2.48 8.54 1.93
N GLY A 107 2.46 9.56 1.06
CA GLY A 107 1.62 10.74 1.18
C GLY A 107 0.22 10.56 0.57
N VAL A 108 -0.59 11.61 0.68
CA VAL A 108 -1.92 11.69 0.06
C VAL A 108 -1.79 11.85 -1.45
N MET A 109 -2.47 10.99 -2.22
CA MET A 109 -2.42 11.00 -3.69
C MET A 109 -3.47 11.93 -4.33
N GLU A 110 -4.35 12.53 -3.53
CA GLU A 110 -5.26 13.56 -4.01
C GLU A 110 -4.48 14.79 -4.46
N MET A 111 -4.72 15.24 -5.69
CA MET A 111 -4.04 16.41 -6.28
C MET A 111 -4.86 17.69 -6.13
N ARG A 112 -6.18 17.59 -6.00
CA ARG A 112 -7.10 18.72 -6.11
C ARG A 112 -7.52 19.31 -4.77
N PHE A 113 -6.98 18.78 -3.67
CA PHE A 113 -7.40 19.19 -2.34
C PHE A 113 -6.21 19.32 -1.39
N ASP A 114 -5.75 20.56 -1.19
CA ASP A 114 -4.89 20.91 -0.06
C ASP A 114 -5.77 21.00 1.18
N TRP A 115 -6.04 19.84 1.78
CA TRP A 115 -6.84 19.73 3.01
C TRP A 115 -6.27 20.66 4.09
N ALA A 116 -7.12 21.54 4.62
CA ALA A 116 -6.86 22.32 5.82
C ALA A 116 -7.66 21.74 6.99
N PRO A 117 -7.23 21.95 8.26
CA PRO A 117 -8.00 21.55 9.43
C PRO A 117 -9.45 22.09 9.47
N ALA A 118 -9.70 23.19 8.76
CA ALA A 118 -11.03 23.77 8.61
C ALA A 118 -11.97 22.92 7.73
N ASP A 119 -11.43 22.05 6.90
CA ASP A 119 -12.18 21.24 5.93
C ASP A 119 -12.76 19.94 6.53
N GLY A 120 -12.66 19.78 7.85
CA GLY A 120 -13.18 18.64 8.60
C GLY A 120 -12.16 17.51 8.76
N GLN A 121 -12.48 16.46 9.51
CA GLN A 121 -11.52 15.36 9.75
C GLN A 121 -11.37 14.49 8.50
N LEU A 122 -10.12 14.24 8.08
CA LEU A 122 -9.85 13.17 7.12
C LEU A 122 -10.31 11.82 7.72
N PRO A 123 -10.92 10.94 6.91
CA PRO A 123 -11.27 9.60 7.37
C PRO A 123 -10.00 8.87 7.84
N LYS A 124 -10.07 8.30 9.05
CA LYS A 124 -8.97 7.55 9.67
C LYS A 124 -8.71 6.22 8.94
#